data_AF-A0A645H042-F1
#
_entry.id   AF-A0A645H042-F1
#
_cell.length_a   1.000
_cell.length_b   1.000
_cell.length_c   1.000
_cell.angle_alpha   90.00
_cell.angle_beta   90.00
_cell.angle_gamma   90.00
#
_symmetry.space_group_name_H-M   'P 1'
#
loop_
_entity.id
_entity.type
_entity.pdbx_description
1 polymer ?
#
loop_
_entity_poly.entity_id
_entity_poly.type
_entity_poly.pdbx_seq_one_letter_code
_entity_poly.pdbx_strand_id
1 'polypeptide(L)'
;MDIQEAYEVGAHAVDMALADGTGYMATILRAPGTTYRAVYDKVSLRTVANSERHLPKSWIAPNGIDVTDDFLRYAEPLLGDGWPEIPVENGLQRFARLKTETIAKRLDSYVPFQHR
;
A
#
# COMPACT_ATOMS: atom_id res chain seq x y z
N MET A 1 -8.15 4.70 -8.55
CA MET A 1 -7.29 3.51 -8.64
C MET A 1 -6.64 3.22 -7.29
N ASP A 2 -5.64 4.00 -6.87
CA ASP A 2 -4.89 3.79 -5.61
C ASP A 2 -5.78 3.64 -4.35
N ILE A 3 -6.79 4.50 -4.17
CA ILE A 3 -7.74 4.40 -3.04
C ILE A 3 -8.43 3.04 -2.98
N GLN A 4 -8.87 2.53 -4.14
CA GLN A 4 -9.53 1.23 -4.21
C GLN A 4 -8.52 0.13 -3.92
N GLU A 5 -7.31 0.20 -4.48
CA GLU A 5 -6.26 -0.78 -4.23
C GLU A 5 -5.87 -0.87 -2.74
N ALA A 6 -5.74 0.28 -2.08
CA ALA A 6 -5.45 0.38 -0.66
C ALA A 6 -6.56 -0.23 0.22
N TYR A 7 -7.82 -0.07 -0.18
CA TYR A 7 -8.94 -0.69 0.51
C TYR A 7 -8.96 -2.21 0.33
N GLU A 8 -8.88 -2.66 -0.93
CA GLU A 8 -8.97 -4.08 -1.30
C GLU A 8 -7.79 -4.90 -0.75
N VAL A 9 -6.56 -4.36 -0.75
CA VAL A 9 -5.41 -5.06 -0.16
C VAL A 9 -5.56 -5.20 1.36
N GLY A 10 -6.18 -4.21 2.02
CA GLY A 10 -6.49 -4.27 3.45
C GLY A 10 -7.55 -5.32 3.76
N ALA A 11 -8.62 -5.38 2.97
CA ALA A 11 -9.65 -6.42 3.08
C ALA A 11 -9.04 -7.82 2.86
N HIS A 12 -8.24 -7.98 1.79
CA HIS A 12 -7.55 -9.23 1.50
C HIS A 12 -6.60 -9.66 2.63
N ALA A 13 -5.94 -8.72 3.30
CA ALA A 13 -5.07 -9.04 4.44
C ALA A 13 -5.85 -9.66 5.62
N VAL A 14 -7.11 -9.23 5.85
CA VAL A 14 -7.98 -9.81 6.87
C VAL A 14 -8.40 -11.22 6.46
N ASP A 15 -8.81 -11.42 5.21
CA ASP A 15 -9.18 -12.74 4.68
C ASP A 15 -8.01 -13.74 4.78
N MET A 16 -6.81 -13.29 4.40
CA MET A 16 -5.58 -14.05 4.53
C MET A 16 -5.28 -14.40 5.99
N ALA A 17 -5.42 -13.46 6.92
CA ALA A 17 -5.18 -13.73 8.34
C ALA A 17 -6.13 -14.80 8.91
N LEU A 18 -7.38 -14.82 8.42
CA LEU A 18 -8.38 -15.82 8.81
C LEU A 18 -8.13 -17.19 8.18
N ALA A 19 -7.77 -17.23 6.90
CA ALA A 19 -7.62 -18.49 6.16
C ALA A 19 -6.24 -19.15 6.38
N ASP A 20 -5.17 -18.36 6.41
CA ASP A 20 -3.78 -18.83 6.33
C ASP A 20 -2.94 -18.49 7.57
N GLY A 21 -3.46 -17.63 8.45
CA GLY A 21 -2.81 -17.25 9.69
C GLY A 21 -1.74 -16.16 9.50
N THR A 22 -0.58 -16.35 10.13
CA THR A 22 0.45 -15.31 10.29
C THR A 22 1.69 -15.56 9.42
N GLY A 23 2.59 -14.58 9.36
CA GLY A 23 3.86 -14.69 8.63
C GLY A 23 3.82 -14.20 7.19
N TYR A 24 2.72 -13.57 6.78
CA TYR A 24 2.50 -13.11 5.42
C TYR A 24 2.22 -11.60 5.34
N MET A 25 2.54 -11.01 4.19
CA MET A 25 2.15 -9.68 3.77
C MET A 25 1.20 -9.80 2.57
N ALA A 26 0.09 -9.08 2.59
CA ALA A 26 -0.78 -8.94 1.43
C ALA A 26 -0.06 -8.13 0.33
N THR A 27 -0.22 -8.55 -0.91
CA THR A 27 0.50 -8.02 -2.08
C THR A 27 -0.45 -7.65 -3.19
N ILE A 28 -0.06 -6.63 -3.96
CA ILE A 28 -0.77 -6.18 -5.15
C ILE A 28 0.09 -6.57 -6.34
N LEU A 29 -0.47 -7.41 -7.20
CA LEU A 29 0.17 -7.88 -8.43
C LEU A 29 -0.57 -7.28 -9.62
N ARG A 30 0.17 -7.00 -10.70
CA ARG A 30 -0.42 -6.59 -11.97
C ARG A 30 -0.80 -7.85 -12.75
N ALA A 31 -2.09 -8.00 -13.08
CA ALA A 31 -2.55 -9.10 -13.93
C ALA A 31 -1.90 -9.04 -15.32
N PRO A 32 -1.65 -10.18 -15.97
CA PRO A 32 -1.19 -10.21 -17.35
C PRO A 32 -2.27 -9.64 -18.29
N GLY A 33 -1.84 -8.93 -19.34
CA GLY A 33 -2.72 -8.35 -20.35
C GLY A 33 -2.28 -6.95 -20.78
N THR A 34 -3.05 -6.35 -21.69
CA THR A 34 -2.84 -4.99 -22.19
C THR A 34 -3.49 -3.91 -21.31
N THR A 35 -4.48 -4.29 -20.50
CA THR A 35 -5.18 -3.38 -19.58
C THR A 35 -4.70 -3.62 -18.16
N TYR A 36 -4.47 -2.53 -17.41
CA TYR A 36 -4.10 -2.63 -16.01
C TYR A 36 -5.24 -3.19 -15.16
N ARG A 37 -4.92 -4.20 -14.34
CA ARG A 37 -5.80 -4.76 -13.33
C ARG A 37 -4.97 -5.26 -12.16
N ALA A 38 -5.30 -4.80 -10.96
CA ALA A 38 -4.74 -5.31 -9.72
C ALA A 38 -5.32 -6.70 -9.40
N VAL A 39 -4.48 -7.61 -8.94
CA VAL A 39 -4.88 -8.87 -8.29
C VAL A 39 -4.14 -8.99 -6.97
N TYR A 40 -4.79 -9.56 -5.97
CA TYR A 40 -4.30 -9.62 -4.60
C TYR A 40 -3.85 -11.04 -4.26
N ASP A 41 -2.69 -11.14 -3.64
CA ASP A 41 -2.10 -12.40 -3.19
C ASP A 41 -1.27 -12.14 -1.92
N LYS A 42 -0.53 -13.13 -1.45
CA LYS A 42 0.33 -13.04 -0.28
C LYS A 42 1.77 -13.42 -0.57
N VAL A 43 2.68 -12.85 0.21
CA VAL A 43 4.09 -13.22 0.22
C VAL A 43 4.58 -13.42 1.65
N SER A 44 5.52 -14.34 1.84
CA SER A 44 6.17 -14.54 3.15
C SER A 44 6.91 -13.28 3.60
N LEU A 45 6.71 -12.88 4.86
CA LEU A 45 7.44 -11.75 5.47
C LEU A 45 8.96 -11.96 5.43
N ARG A 46 9.42 -13.22 5.49
CA ARG A 46 10.86 -13.55 5.38
C ARG A 46 11.43 -13.17 4.01
N THR A 47 10.65 -13.33 2.95
CA THR A 47 11.05 -12.94 1.59
C THR A 47 11.11 -11.43 1.47
N VAL A 48 10.14 -10.72 2.05
CA VAL A 48 10.04 -9.25 1.96
C VAL A 48 11.12 -8.54 2.77
N ALA A 49 11.48 -9.06 3.95
CA ALA A 49 12.37 -8.37 4.89
C ALA A 49 13.74 -7.95 4.32
N ASN A 50 14.23 -8.62 3.27
CA ASN A 50 15.49 -8.27 2.60
C ASN A 50 15.29 -8.02 1.09
N SER A 51 14.07 -7.73 0.66
CA SER A 51 13.76 -7.46 -0.73
C SER A 51 13.41 -5.99 -0.91
N GLU A 52 13.97 -5.38 -1.94
CA GLU A 52 13.63 -4.04 -2.36
C GLU A 52 13.31 -4.01 -3.85
N ARG A 53 12.49 -3.04 -4.25
CA ARG A 53 12.17 -2.82 -5.66
C ARG A 53 12.91 -1.57 -6.13
N HIS A 54 13.98 -1.78 -6.89
CA HIS A 54 14.70 -0.69 -7.51
C HIS A 54 13.92 -0.10 -8.68
N LEU A 55 14.15 1.18 -8.94
CA LEU A 55 13.76 1.81 -10.19
C LEU A 55 14.64 1.22 -11.32
N PRO A 56 14.07 0.56 -12.33
CA PRO A 56 14.82 0.07 -13.47
C PRO A 56 15.59 1.21 -14.16
N LYS A 57 16.85 0.98 -14.52
CA LYS A 57 17.64 2.00 -15.25
C LYS A 57 17.01 2.40 -16.58
N SER A 58 16.30 1.48 -17.23
CA SER A 58 15.56 1.74 -18.47
C SER A 58 14.39 2.72 -18.29
N TRP A 59 13.97 2.98 -17.06
CA TRP A 59 12.92 3.96 -16.75
C TRP A 59 13.44 5.39 -16.66
N ILE A 60 14.76 5.57 -16.56
CA ILE A 60 15.42 6.88 -16.48
C ILE A 60 15.86 7.28 -17.89
N ALA A 61 15.47 8.47 -18.34
CA ALA A 61 15.86 8.98 -19.65
C ALA A 61 17.39 9.18 -19.74
N PRO A 62 18.00 9.11 -20.93
CA PRO A 62 19.45 9.25 -21.09
C PRO A 62 20.03 10.58 -20.57
N ASN A 63 19.22 11.64 -20.50
CA ASN A 63 19.59 12.94 -19.95
C ASN A 63 19.70 12.95 -18.41
N GLY A 64 19.21 11.90 -17.73
CA GLY A 64 19.22 11.75 -16.27
C GLY A 64 18.24 12.64 -15.51
N ILE A 65 17.38 13.40 -16.20
CA ILE A 65 16.45 14.37 -15.59
C ILE A 65 14.98 14.13 -15.95
N ASP A 66 14.70 13.08 -16.72
CA ASP A 66 13.35 12.71 -17.16
C ASP A 66 13.15 11.18 -17.12
N VAL A 67 11.94 10.73 -17.40
CA VAL A 67 11.56 9.30 -17.46
C VAL A 67 11.35 8.83 -18.90
N THR A 68 11.38 7.51 -19.11
CA THR A 68 11.11 6.91 -20.43
C THR A 68 9.65 6.49 -20.59
N ASP A 69 9.23 6.18 -21.83
CA ASP A 69 7.90 5.64 -22.10
C ASP A 69 7.63 4.32 -21.35
N ASP A 70 8.68 3.55 -21.02
CA ASP A 70 8.56 2.35 -20.20
C ASP A 70 8.04 2.66 -18.79
N PHE A 71 8.51 3.78 -18.22
CA PHE A 71 8.03 4.27 -16.94
C PHE A 71 6.59 4.76 -17.06
N LEU A 72 6.27 5.53 -18.10
CA LEU A 72 4.91 6.05 -18.31
C LEU A 72 3.90 4.90 -18.43
N ARG A 73 4.19 3.87 -19.23
CA ARG A 73 3.32 2.67 -19.32
C ARG A 73 3.15 1.94 -17.98
N TYR A 74 4.16 2.00 -17.10
CA TYR A 74 4.05 1.44 -15.77
C TYR A 74 3.19 2.32 -14.84
N ALA A 75 3.46 3.63 -14.80
CA ALA A 75 2.94 4.56 -13.81
C ALA A 75 1.56 5.12 -14.16
N GLU A 76 1.28 5.42 -15.44
CA GLU A 76 0.02 6.04 -15.88
C GLU A 76 -1.23 5.32 -15.34
N PRO A 77 -1.35 3.98 -15.41
CA PRO A 77 -2.56 3.31 -14.91
C PRO A 77 -2.73 3.40 -13.39
N LEU A 78 -1.65 3.65 -12.64
CA LEU A 78 -1.68 3.76 -11.18
C LEU A 78 -2.29 5.09 -10.72
N LEU A 79 -2.16 6.14 -11.54
CA LEU A 79 -2.71 7.46 -11.26
C LEU A 79 -4.26 7.46 -11.33
N GLY A 80 -4.83 6.58 -12.16
CA GLY A 80 -6.26 6.54 -12.45
C GLY A 80 -6.74 7.72 -13.30
N ASP A 81 -8.05 7.78 -13.55
CA ASP A 81 -8.64 8.67 -14.56
C ASP A 81 -9.00 10.07 -14.06
N GLY A 82 -8.46 10.50 -12.90
CA GLY A 82 -8.68 11.85 -12.39
C GLY A 82 -8.65 11.99 -10.88
N TRP A 83 -9.21 13.10 -10.41
CA TRP A 83 -9.27 13.45 -9.00
C TRP A 83 -10.25 12.54 -8.25
N PRO A 84 -9.89 12.05 -7.05
CA PRO A 84 -10.83 11.32 -6.21
C PRO A 84 -11.96 12.23 -5.73
N GLU A 85 -13.15 11.67 -5.59
CA GLU A 85 -14.28 12.37 -5.00
C GLU A 85 -14.06 12.54 -3.49
N ILE A 86 -13.59 13.73 -3.09
CA ILE A 86 -13.37 14.08 -1.69
C ILE A 86 -14.59 14.87 -1.21
N PRO A 87 -15.30 14.41 -0.15
CA PRO A 87 -16.40 15.19 0.43
C PRO A 87 -15.92 16.55 0.91
N VAL A 88 -16.67 17.61 0.59
CA VAL A 88 -16.36 19.00 0.99
C VAL A 88 -17.51 19.56 1.82
N GLU A 89 -17.17 20.25 2.90
CA GLU A 89 -18.12 20.94 3.79
C GLU A 89 -17.61 22.36 4.05
N ASN A 90 -18.44 23.38 3.78
CA ASN A 90 -18.09 24.80 3.91
C ASN A 90 -16.78 25.20 3.18
N GLY A 91 -16.54 24.61 2.00
CA GLY A 91 -15.36 24.88 1.18
C GLY A 91 -14.08 24.16 1.65
N LEU A 92 -14.14 23.29 2.66
CA LEU A 92 -13.02 22.51 3.16
C LEU A 92 -13.23 21.01 2.98
N GLN A 93 -12.15 20.26 2.72
CA GLN A 93 -12.21 18.80 2.66
C GLN A 93 -12.63 18.23 4.02
N ARG A 94 -13.64 17.36 4.00
CA ARG A 94 -14.21 16.72 5.20
C ARG A 94 -13.47 15.42 5.48
N PHE A 95 -12.40 15.52 6.26
CA PHE A 95 -11.65 14.35 6.76
C PHE A 95 -12.43 13.57 7.83
N ALA A 96 -12.11 12.28 7.95
CA ALA A 96 -12.68 11.41 8.97
C ALA A 96 -12.28 11.89 10.38
N ARG A 97 -13.26 11.93 11.29
CA ARG A 97 -13.04 12.15 12.73
C ARG A 97 -13.26 10.84 13.45
N LEU A 98 -12.16 10.11 13.68
CA LEU A 98 -12.22 8.82 14.36
C LEU A 98 -12.39 9.04 15.87
N LYS A 99 -13.30 8.28 16.48
CA LYS A 99 -13.42 8.21 17.93
C LYS A 99 -12.33 7.28 18.45
N THR A 100 -11.24 7.83 18.97
CA THR A 100 -10.11 7.07 19.50
C THR A 100 -10.33 6.69 20.96
N GLU A 101 -11.20 5.71 21.20
CA GLU A 101 -11.38 5.14 22.54
C GLU A 101 -10.18 4.26 22.89
N THR A 102 -9.57 4.52 24.04
CA THR A 102 -8.47 3.69 24.55
C THR A 102 -9.01 2.62 25.50
N ILE A 103 -8.38 1.45 25.47
CA ILE A 103 -8.70 0.35 26.40
C ILE A 103 -7.89 0.49 27.69
N ALA A 104 -8.44 0.01 28.80
CA ALA A 104 -7.74 -0.02 30.07
C ALA A 104 -6.44 -0.85 29.97
N LYS A 105 -5.34 -0.32 30.49
CA LYS A 105 -4.05 -1.01 30.53
C LYS A 105 -4.16 -2.27 31.38
N ARG A 106 -3.63 -3.38 30.88
CA ARG A 106 -3.61 -4.69 31.58
C ARG A 106 -2.24 -5.10 32.09
N LEU A 107 -1.18 -4.42 31.64
CA LEU A 107 0.21 -4.73 31.96
C LEU A 107 0.86 -3.51 32.62
N ASP A 108 1.91 -3.75 33.39
CA ASP A 108 2.75 -2.71 33.95
C ASP A 108 3.40 -1.85 32.86
N SER A 109 3.88 -0.67 33.27
CA SER A 109 4.66 0.19 32.39
C SER A 109 5.86 -0.57 31.82
N TYR A 110 6.04 -0.49 30.51
CA TYR A 110 7.18 -1.09 29.82
C TYR A 110 8.50 -0.53 30.36
N VAL A 111 9.37 -1.42 30.82
CA VAL A 111 10.76 -1.10 31.18
C VAL A 111 11.67 -1.53 30.02
N PRO A 112 12.34 -0.58 29.32
CA PRO A 112 13.22 -0.91 28.22
C PRO A 112 14.33 -1.88 28.64
N PHE A 113 14.71 -2.78 27.73
CA PHE A 113 15.70 -3.82 28.00
C PHE A 113 17.05 -3.29 28.52
N GLN A 114 17.48 -2.09 28.09
CA GLN A 114 18.73 -1.45 28.54
C GLN A 114 18.69 -0.89 29.98
N HIS A 115 17.50 -0.88 30.60
CA HIS A 115 17.27 -0.39 31.96
C HIS A 115 16.70 -1.48 32.87
N ARG A 116 16.81 -2.74 32.45
CA ARG A 116 16.58 -3.92 33.31
C ARG A 116 17.82 -4.25 34.14
#